data_AF-A0A8T4MA17-F1
#
_entry.id   AF-A0A8T4MA17-F1
#
_cell.length_a   1.000
_cell.length_b   1.000
_cell.length_c   1.000
_cell.angle_alpha   90.00
_cell.angle_beta   90.00
_cell.angle_gamma   90.00
#
_symmetry.space_group_name_H-M   'P 1'
#
loop_
_entity.id
_entity.type
_entity.pdbx_description
1 polymer ?
#
loop_
_entity_poly.entity_id
_entity_poly.type
_entity_poly.pdbx_seq_one_letter_code
_entity_poly.pdbx_strand_id
1 'polypeptide(L)'
;MNIEEEKAYMKEYREKNKDRIKIQNNAYMKLYNQKNKEIIKIRKKKYREKNRERTKISNKRYYEKNKDRINQRNREYWNKNKDRFHIKSKEYRERNKHILSLKSKRNREKLMQDFLSYKKDKCCTFCGYKEYPEILQFHHKNTKDKSFDISTFRKKKLALLKTEMDKCILLCSNCHSWLHFNEKTNL
;
A
#
# COMPACT_ATOMS: atom_id res chain seq x y z
N MET A 1 42.63 -28.47 -46.80
CA MET A 1 42.68 -27.59 -45.61
C MET A 1 42.56 -28.45 -44.38
N ASN A 2 43.53 -28.33 -43.46
CA ASN A 2 43.45 -28.95 -42.14
C ASN A 2 42.45 -28.16 -41.27
N ILE A 3 41.86 -28.83 -40.27
CA ILE A 3 40.91 -28.27 -39.29
C ILE A 3 41.44 -26.99 -38.64
N GLU A 4 42.76 -26.88 -38.45
CA GLU A 4 43.40 -25.69 -37.89
C GLU A 4 43.40 -24.49 -38.84
N GLU A 5 43.60 -24.73 -40.13
CA GLU A 5 43.56 -23.69 -41.17
C GLU A 5 42.13 -23.17 -41.35
N GLU A 6 41.13 -24.06 -41.29
CA GLU A 6 39.71 -23.70 -41.36
C GLU A 6 39.27 -22.86 -40.15
N LYS A 7 39.74 -23.22 -38.95
CA LYS A 7 39.49 -22.43 -37.72
C LYS A 7 40.13 -21.04 -37.78
N ALA A 8 41.37 -20.94 -38.28
CA ALA A 8 42.08 -19.68 -38.44
C ALA A 8 41.35 -18.75 -39.43
N TYR A 9 40.96 -19.30 -40.59
CA TYR A 9 40.17 -18.60 -41.59
C TYR A 9 38.83 -18.10 -41.03
N MET A 10 38.08 -18.95 -40.33
CA MET A 10 36.79 -18.57 -39.74
C MET A 10 36.93 -17.50 -38.65
N LYS A 11 38.03 -17.50 -37.90
CA LYS A 11 38.33 -16.46 -36.90
C LYS A 11 38.61 -15.11 -37.58
N GLU A 12 39.44 -15.09 -38.61
CA GLU A 12 39.75 -13.88 -39.38
C GLU A 12 38.50 -13.33 -40.10
N TYR A 13 37.68 -14.21 -40.68
CA TYR A 13 36.40 -13.85 -41.28
C TYR A 13 35.44 -13.21 -40.27
N ARG A 14 35.31 -13.78 -39.06
CA ARG A 14 34.46 -13.23 -38.00
C ARG A 14 34.94 -11.86 -37.52
N GLU A 15 36.24 -11.64 -37.43
CA GLU A 15 36.79 -10.34 -37.00
C GLU A 15 36.58 -9.27 -38.08
N LYS A 16 36.91 -9.58 -39.35
CA LYS A 16 36.71 -8.65 -40.49
C LYS A 16 35.23 -8.30 -40.72
N ASN A 17 34.29 -9.18 -40.35
CA ASN A 17 32.86 -8.99 -40.58
C ASN A 17 32.06 -8.76 -39.28
N LYS A 18 32.73 -8.50 -38.16
CA LYS A 18 32.15 -8.44 -36.81
C LYS A 18 30.94 -7.51 -36.70
N ASP A 19 31.06 -6.29 -37.23
CA ASP A 19 30.00 -5.30 -37.18
C ASP A 19 28.81 -5.68 -38.07
N ARG A 20 29.07 -6.21 -39.28
CA ARG A 20 28.04 -6.73 -40.17
C ARG A 20 27.27 -7.89 -39.53
N ILE A 21 27.99 -8.85 -38.96
CA ILE A 21 27.43 -10.00 -38.24
C ILE A 21 26.60 -9.52 -37.04
N LYS A 22 27.08 -8.53 -36.28
CA LYS A 22 26.36 -7.94 -35.15
C LYS A 22 25.06 -7.26 -35.59
N ILE A 23 25.09 -6.48 -36.68
CA ILE A 23 23.91 -5.82 -37.24
C ILE A 23 22.89 -6.86 -37.70
N GLN A 24 23.32 -7.87 -38.45
CA GLN A 24 22.47 -8.95 -38.93
C GLN A 24 21.83 -9.73 -37.77
N ASN A 25 22.62 -10.05 -36.74
CA ASN A 25 22.13 -10.72 -35.53
C ASN A 25 21.11 -9.87 -34.77
N ASN A 26 21.35 -8.57 -34.63
CA ASN A 26 20.40 -7.66 -33.98
C ASN A 26 19.08 -7.55 -34.75
N ALA A 27 19.16 -7.44 -36.08
CA ALA A 27 17.98 -7.42 -36.96
C ALA A 27 17.18 -8.72 -36.85
N TYR A 28 17.87 -9.86 -36.90
CA TYR A 28 17.28 -11.18 -36.69
C TYR A 28 16.60 -11.29 -35.31
N MET A 29 17.29 -10.90 -34.23
CA MET A 29 16.76 -10.96 -32.87
C MET A 29 15.54 -10.04 -32.69
N LYS A 30 15.51 -8.88 -33.36
CA LYS A 30 14.34 -7.98 -33.34
C LYS A 30 13.12 -8.65 -34.00
N LEU A 31 13.30 -9.23 -35.19
CA LEU A 31 12.24 -9.98 -35.88
C LEU A 31 11.78 -11.20 -35.08
N TYR A 32 12.72 -11.94 -34.48
CA TYR A 32 12.43 -13.07 -33.62
C TYR A 32 11.61 -12.66 -32.39
N ASN A 33 12.00 -11.60 -31.69
CA ASN A 33 11.29 -11.09 -30.52
C ASN A 33 9.90 -10.56 -30.88
N GLN A 34 9.73 -9.97 -32.08
CA GLN A 34 8.46 -9.46 -32.56
C GLN A 34 7.50 -10.61 -32.91
N LYS A 35 7.95 -11.58 -33.72
CA LYS A 35 7.15 -12.75 -34.11
C LYS A 35 6.80 -13.65 -32.92
N ASN A 36 7.70 -13.77 -31.94
CA ASN A 36 7.52 -14.64 -30.77
C ASN A 36 7.11 -13.89 -29.50
N LYS A 37 6.64 -12.65 -29.61
CA LYS A 37 6.34 -11.77 -28.45
C LYS A 37 5.46 -12.45 -27.40
N GLU A 38 4.36 -13.08 -27.82
CA GLU A 38 3.44 -13.74 -26.92
C GLU A 38 4.03 -15.02 -26.31
N ILE A 39 4.76 -15.81 -27.09
CA ILE A 39 5.47 -17.00 -26.60
C ILE A 39 6.52 -16.62 -25.55
N ILE A 40 7.30 -15.57 -25.81
CA ILE A 40 8.30 -15.03 -24.88
C ILE A 40 7.62 -14.51 -23.61
N LYS A 41 6.49 -13.83 -23.72
CA LYS A 41 5.71 -13.32 -22.58
C LYS A 41 5.21 -14.46 -21.70
N ILE A 42 4.63 -15.52 -22.30
CA ILE A 42 4.16 -16.71 -21.58
C ILE A 42 5.34 -17.40 -20.87
N ARG A 43 6.45 -17.62 -21.58
CA ARG A 43 7.66 -18.23 -21.00
C ARG A 43 8.21 -17.41 -19.82
N LYS A 44 8.28 -16.08 -19.95
CA LYS A 44 8.71 -15.17 -18.88
C LYS A 44 7.76 -15.25 -17.67
N LYS A 45 6.44 -15.31 -17.90
CA LYS A 45 5.45 -15.46 -16.83
C LYS A 45 5.66 -16.78 -16.07
N LYS A 46 5.73 -17.91 -16.80
CA LYS A 46 5.97 -19.24 -16.22
C LYS A 46 7.28 -19.30 -15.43
N TYR A 47 8.35 -18.67 -15.94
CA TYR A 47 9.63 -18.56 -15.24
C TYR A 47 9.51 -17.73 -13.96
N ARG A 48 8.84 -16.57 -14.00
CA ARG A 48 8.62 -15.71 -12.83
C ARG A 48 7.80 -16.43 -11.76
N GLU A 49 6.79 -17.18 -12.14
CA GLU A 49 5.94 -17.96 -11.23
C GLU A 49 6.75 -19.07 -10.56
N LYS A 50 7.44 -19.90 -11.34
CA LYS A 50 8.29 -20.99 -10.81
C LYS A 50 9.40 -20.48 -9.88
N ASN A 51 9.91 -19.27 -10.11
CA ASN A 51 10.99 -18.67 -9.31
C ASN A 51 10.51 -17.62 -8.31
N ARG A 52 9.19 -17.44 -8.12
CA ARG A 52 8.63 -16.36 -7.29
C ARG A 52 9.13 -16.44 -5.86
N GLU A 53 9.01 -17.63 -5.25
CA GLU A 53 9.40 -17.83 -3.85
C GLU A 53 10.91 -17.74 -3.67
N ARG A 54 11.69 -18.37 -4.56
CA ARG A 54 13.16 -18.23 -4.56
C ARG A 54 13.60 -16.78 -4.64
N THR A 55 12.97 -15.99 -5.52
CA THR A 55 13.28 -14.56 -5.69
C THR A 55 12.92 -13.78 -4.43
N LYS A 56 11.75 -14.03 -3.84
CA LYS A 56 11.36 -13.41 -2.56
C LYS A 56 12.35 -13.71 -1.45
N ILE A 57 12.75 -14.97 -1.29
CA ILE A 57 13.72 -15.41 -0.28
C ILE A 57 15.08 -14.74 -0.51
N SER A 58 15.58 -14.75 -1.75
CA SER A 58 16.83 -14.09 -2.10
C SER A 58 16.81 -12.59 -1.81
N ASN A 59 15.74 -11.90 -2.22
CA ASN A 59 15.56 -10.47 -1.98
C ASN A 59 15.47 -10.14 -0.48
N LYS A 60 14.76 -10.98 0.29
CA LYS A 60 14.67 -10.85 1.74
C LYS A 60 16.05 -11.00 2.38
N ARG A 61 16.80 -12.05 2.03
CA ARG A 61 18.17 -12.28 2.53
C ARG A 61 19.11 -11.13 2.18
N TYR A 62 19.02 -10.62 0.95
CA TYR A 62 19.79 -9.45 0.53
C TYR A 62 19.42 -8.23 1.38
N TYR A 63 18.13 -7.95 1.56
CA TYR A 63 17.70 -6.82 2.37
C TYR A 63 18.17 -6.94 3.82
N GLU A 64 18.02 -8.11 4.44
CA GLU A 64 18.45 -8.36 5.82
C GLU A 64 19.94 -8.12 6.01
N LYS A 65 20.78 -8.67 5.11
CA LYS A 65 22.24 -8.46 5.14
C LYS A 65 22.67 -7.01 4.91
N ASN A 66 21.83 -6.19 4.28
CA ASN A 66 22.18 -4.82 3.88
C ASN A 66 21.29 -3.77 4.54
N LYS A 67 20.46 -4.16 5.52
CA LYS A 67 19.40 -3.33 6.09
C LYS A 67 19.97 -2.04 6.66
N ASP A 68 21.03 -2.14 7.45
CA ASP A 68 21.59 -0.98 8.15
C ASP A 68 22.26 -0.01 7.18
N ARG A 69 23.03 -0.53 6.20
CA ARG A 69 23.63 0.28 5.13
C ARG A 69 22.58 1.00 4.29
N ILE A 70 21.51 0.29 3.89
CA ILE A 70 20.41 0.87 3.12
C ILE A 70 19.71 1.96 3.93
N ASN A 71 19.43 1.71 5.21
CA ASN A 71 18.77 2.66 6.08
C ASN A 71 19.64 3.89 6.35
N GLN A 72 20.94 3.71 6.57
CA GLN A 72 21.90 4.81 6.71
C GLN A 72 21.91 5.69 5.46
N ARG A 73 22.09 5.09 4.27
CA ARG A 73 22.06 5.82 3.00
C ARG A 73 20.75 6.57 2.79
N ASN A 74 19.62 5.94 3.12
CA ASN A 74 18.30 6.57 3.00
C ASN A 74 18.15 7.75 3.96
N ARG A 75 18.65 7.65 5.19
CA ARG A 75 18.67 8.75 6.17
C ARG A 75 19.52 9.92 5.68
N GLU A 76 20.72 9.64 5.18
CA GLU A 76 21.61 10.67 4.62
C GLU A 76 20.97 11.38 3.42
N TYR A 77 20.39 10.61 2.49
CA TYR A 77 19.67 11.16 1.35
C TYR A 77 18.48 12.01 1.79
N TRP A 78 17.69 11.54 2.75
CA TRP A 78 16.57 12.30 3.29
C TRP A 78 17.04 13.59 3.97
N ASN A 79 18.06 13.53 4.83
CA ASN A 79 18.60 14.70 5.53
C ASN A 79 19.11 15.77 4.55
N LYS A 80 19.78 15.36 3.47
CA LYS A 80 20.26 16.28 2.42
C LYS A 80 19.14 16.91 1.58
N ASN A 81 17.95 16.31 1.55
CA ASN A 81 16.86 16.72 0.66
C ASN A 81 15.57 17.11 1.40
N LYS A 82 15.53 17.06 2.74
CA LYS A 82 14.31 17.23 3.53
C LYS A 82 13.64 18.57 3.25
N ASP A 83 14.40 19.65 3.15
CA ASP A 83 13.86 20.99 2.92
C ASP A 83 13.22 21.11 1.54
N ARG A 84 13.89 20.58 0.50
CA ARG A 84 13.32 20.46 -0.84
C ARG A 84 12.02 19.66 -0.85
N PHE A 85 11.97 18.54 -0.12
CA PHE A 85 10.75 17.74 -0.01
C PHE A 85 9.63 18.49 0.74
N HIS A 86 9.97 19.25 1.78
CA HIS A 86 9.02 20.07 2.52
C HIS A 86 8.45 21.19 1.65
N ILE A 87 9.29 21.91 0.90
CA ILE A 87 8.87 22.95 -0.07
C ILE A 87 7.93 22.34 -1.10
N LYS A 88 8.34 21.25 -1.76
CA LYS A 88 7.52 20.58 -2.77
C LYS A 88 6.20 20.06 -2.19
N SER A 89 6.19 19.58 -0.94
CA SER A 89 4.97 19.16 -0.26
C SER A 89 4.04 20.33 0.02
N LYS A 90 4.57 21.48 0.45
CA LYS A 90 3.80 22.71 0.68
C LYS A 90 3.19 23.23 -0.61
N GLU A 91 3.97 23.34 -1.69
CA GLU A 91 3.48 23.73 -3.02
C GLU A 91 2.38 22.80 -3.53
N TYR A 92 2.56 21.49 -3.37
CA TYR A 92 1.55 20.50 -3.74
C TYR A 92 0.25 20.72 -2.95
N ARG A 93 0.34 20.91 -1.62
CA ARG A 93 -0.84 21.16 -0.77
C ARG A 93 -1.57 22.43 -1.17
N GLU A 94 -0.84 23.49 -1.48
CA GLU A 94 -1.44 24.78 -1.86
C GLU A 94 -2.13 24.68 -3.23
N ARG A 95 -1.41 24.18 -4.24
CA ARG A 95 -1.96 23.99 -5.59
C ARG A 95 -3.16 23.05 -5.63
N ASN A 96 -3.17 22.03 -4.75
CA ASN A 96 -4.22 21.02 -4.71
C ASN A 96 -5.21 21.22 -3.55
N LYS A 97 -5.23 22.39 -2.90
CA LYS A 97 -6.03 22.65 -1.69
C LYS A 97 -7.50 22.27 -1.87
N HIS A 98 -8.09 22.67 -2.99
CA HIS A 98 -9.47 22.34 -3.34
C HIS A 98 -9.68 20.82 -3.52
N ILE A 99 -8.81 20.15 -4.28
CA ILE A 99 -8.89 18.69 -4.50
C ILE A 99 -8.71 17.90 -3.19
N LEU A 100 -7.79 18.33 -2.33
CA LEU A 100 -7.58 17.73 -1.02
C LEU A 100 -8.79 17.91 -0.10
N SER A 101 -9.44 19.09 -0.15
CA SER A 101 -10.68 19.36 0.57
C SER A 101 -11.83 18.46 0.12
N LEU A 102 -12.05 18.35 -1.20
CA LEU A 102 -13.05 17.45 -1.79
C LEU A 102 -12.80 15.99 -1.41
N LYS A 103 -11.55 15.54 -1.48
CA LYS A 103 -11.16 14.20 -1.06
C LYS A 103 -11.44 13.97 0.43
N SER A 104 -11.14 14.97 1.28
CA SER A 104 -11.45 14.90 2.71
C SER A 104 -12.95 14.83 2.97
N LYS A 105 -13.76 15.63 2.27
CA LYS A 105 -15.23 15.59 2.34
C LYS A 105 -15.76 14.20 1.96
N ARG A 106 -15.37 13.69 0.79
CA ARG A 106 -15.75 12.35 0.31
C ARG A 106 -15.37 11.24 1.29
N ASN A 107 -14.17 11.32 1.88
CA ASN A 107 -13.73 10.34 2.87
C ASN A 107 -14.57 10.40 4.15
N ARG A 108 -14.97 11.59 4.62
CA ARG A 108 -15.87 11.75 5.77
C ARG A 108 -17.26 11.18 5.49
N GLU A 109 -17.81 11.45 4.31
CA GLU A 109 -19.12 10.93 3.89
C GLU A 109 -19.10 9.41 3.81
N LYS A 110 -18.07 8.83 3.16
CA LYS A 110 -17.91 7.38 3.09
C LYS A 110 -17.82 6.75 4.47
N LEU A 111 -17.01 7.33 5.36
CA LEU A 111 -16.88 6.82 6.72
C LEU A 111 -18.18 6.91 7.50
N MET A 112 -18.94 8.00 7.34
CA MET A 112 -20.25 8.14 7.95
C MET A 112 -21.19 7.02 7.47
N GLN A 113 -21.22 6.75 6.17
CA GLN A 113 -22.01 5.64 5.61
C GLN A 113 -21.56 4.28 6.17
N ASP A 114 -20.26 4.05 6.31
CA ASP A 114 -19.73 2.83 6.93
C ASP A 114 -20.20 2.69 8.38
N PHE A 115 -20.28 3.79 9.14
CA PHE A 115 -20.75 3.80 10.53
C PHE A 115 -22.26 3.57 10.63
N LEU A 116 -23.05 4.20 9.75
CA LEU A 116 -24.49 3.98 9.70
C LEU A 116 -24.81 2.53 9.32
N SER A 117 -24.10 1.98 8.33
CA SER A 117 -24.21 0.57 7.96
C SER A 117 -23.88 -0.36 9.12
N TYR A 118 -22.86 -0.05 9.93
CA TYR A 118 -22.52 -0.83 11.12
C TYR A 118 -23.61 -0.81 12.20
N LYS A 119 -24.35 0.30 12.30
CA LYS A 119 -25.39 0.53 13.31
C LYS A 119 -26.80 0.16 12.86
N LYS A 120 -27.01 -0.11 11.57
CA LYS A 120 -28.34 -0.25 10.93
C LYS A 120 -29.30 -1.17 11.68
N ASP A 121 -28.83 -2.32 12.12
CA ASP A 121 -29.66 -3.34 12.78
C ASP A 121 -29.41 -3.39 14.30
N LYS A 122 -28.92 -2.29 14.88
CA LYS A 122 -28.55 -2.19 16.28
C LYS A 122 -29.40 -1.14 17.00
N CYS A 123 -29.44 -1.24 18.32
CA CYS A 123 -30.21 -0.36 19.18
C CYS A 123 -29.37 0.14 20.36
N CYS A 124 -29.90 1.13 21.08
CA CYS A 124 -29.38 1.51 22.38
C CYS A 124 -29.46 0.32 23.34
N THR A 125 -28.32 -0.06 23.92
CA THR A 125 -28.24 -1.20 24.85
C THR A 125 -29.05 -0.97 26.13
N PHE A 126 -29.30 0.28 26.53
CA PHE A 126 -30.03 0.58 27.77
C PHE A 126 -31.54 0.74 27.60
N CYS A 127 -31.98 1.45 26.55
CA CYS A 127 -33.40 1.78 26.35
C CYS A 127 -34.03 1.16 25.10
N GLY A 128 -33.26 0.41 24.30
CA GLY A 128 -33.78 -0.26 23.10
C GLY A 128 -34.06 0.66 21.90
N TYR A 129 -33.79 1.96 21.99
CA TYR A 129 -33.99 2.91 20.90
C TYR A 129 -33.27 2.48 19.61
N LYS A 130 -33.99 2.45 18.48
CA LYS A 130 -33.48 1.93 17.19
C LYS A 130 -33.93 2.70 15.95
N GLU A 131 -34.71 3.77 16.10
CA GLU A 131 -35.35 4.45 14.97
C GLU A 131 -34.34 5.18 14.07
N TYR A 132 -33.38 5.88 14.68
CA TYR A 132 -32.37 6.67 13.95
C TYR A 132 -30.95 6.26 14.37
N PRO A 133 -30.25 5.41 13.58
CA PRO A 133 -28.89 4.96 13.85
C PRO A 133 -27.86 6.10 14.00
N GLU A 134 -28.14 7.27 13.44
CA GLU A 134 -27.34 8.49 13.52
C GLU A 134 -27.10 8.95 14.96
N ILE A 135 -28.12 8.80 15.82
CA ILE A 135 -28.04 9.28 17.21
C ILE A 135 -27.42 8.25 18.16
N LEU A 136 -27.19 7.02 17.70
CA LEU A 136 -26.48 6.02 18.48
C LEU A 136 -25.00 6.39 18.54
N GLN A 137 -24.43 6.37 19.73
CA GLN A 137 -23.05 6.73 20.03
C GLN A 137 -22.31 5.48 20.52
N PHE A 138 -21.05 5.36 20.10
CA PHE A 138 -20.17 4.29 20.56
C PHE A 138 -19.65 4.63 21.95
N HIS A 139 -19.91 3.74 22.90
CA HIS A 139 -19.38 3.83 24.25
C HIS A 139 -18.52 2.59 24.53
N HIS A 140 -17.28 2.80 24.98
CA HIS A 140 -16.40 1.69 25.31
C HIS A 140 -16.82 1.07 26.65
N LYS A 141 -17.20 -0.22 26.66
CA LYS A 141 -17.61 -0.91 27.89
C LYS A 141 -16.49 -0.96 28.94
N ASN A 142 -15.24 -1.07 28.49
CA ASN A 142 -14.06 -1.03 29.32
C ASN A 142 -13.05 -0.07 28.71
N THR A 143 -12.74 1.01 29.42
CA THR A 143 -11.80 2.04 28.96
C THR A 143 -10.36 1.54 28.91
N LYS A 144 -10.02 0.42 29.57
CA LYS A 144 -8.68 -0.19 29.53
C LYS A 144 -8.43 -1.03 28.28
N ASP A 145 -9.49 -1.50 27.60
CA ASP A 145 -9.38 -2.37 26.42
C ASP A 145 -9.40 -1.60 25.10
N LYS A 146 -9.64 -0.29 25.16
CA LYS A 146 -9.65 0.59 23.99
C LYS A 146 -8.21 0.87 23.52
N SER A 147 -8.00 0.73 22.21
CA SER A 147 -6.78 1.14 21.55
C SER A 147 -6.82 2.62 21.16
N PHE A 148 -8.02 3.17 20.88
CA PHE A 148 -8.20 4.58 20.55
C PHE A 148 -9.68 4.99 20.63
N ASP A 149 -9.92 6.28 20.76
CA ASP A 149 -11.29 6.80 20.74
C ASP A 149 -11.86 6.87 19.31
N ILE A 150 -13.00 6.21 19.06
CA ILE A 150 -13.65 6.15 17.73
C ILE A 150 -14.14 7.53 17.28
N SER A 151 -14.58 8.38 18.21
CA SER A 151 -15.07 9.71 17.88
C SER A 151 -13.92 10.61 17.37
N THR A 152 -12.71 10.43 17.90
CA THR A 152 -11.52 11.24 17.63
C THR A 152 -10.65 10.67 16.49
N PHE A 153 -10.54 9.35 16.37
CA PHE A 153 -9.59 8.69 15.45
C PHE A 153 -10.21 8.16 14.15
N ARG A 154 -11.05 8.99 13.52
CA ARG A 154 -11.76 8.69 12.25
C ARG A 154 -10.88 8.58 10.99
N LYS A 155 -9.56 8.77 11.10
CA LYS A 155 -8.61 8.65 9.96
C LYS A 155 -7.96 7.27 9.83
N LYS A 156 -8.31 6.30 10.67
CA LYS A 156 -7.78 4.92 10.62
C LYS A 156 -8.40 4.11 9.49
N LYS A 157 -7.77 2.99 9.14
CA LYS A 157 -8.32 2.01 8.19
C LYS A 157 -9.65 1.48 8.74
N LEU A 158 -10.66 1.34 7.88
CA LEU A 158 -11.98 0.85 8.27
C LEU A 158 -11.93 -0.48 9.05
N ALA A 159 -11.05 -1.41 8.67
CA ALA A 159 -10.88 -2.67 9.39
C ALA A 159 -10.49 -2.48 10.87
N LEU A 160 -9.55 -1.56 11.15
CA LEU A 160 -9.15 -1.23 12.53
C LEU A 160 -10.27 -0.51 13.30
N LEU A 161 -11.03 0.35 12.61
CA LEU A 161 -12.20 0.98 13.21
C LEU A 161 -13.25 -0.07 13.58
N LYS A 162 -13.50 -1.06 12.72
CA LYS A 162 -14.45 -2.15 13.00
C LYS A 162 -14.06 -2.95 14.22
N THR A 163 -12.80 -3.38 14.31
CA THR A 163 -12.30 -4.11 15.48
C THR A 163 -12.43 -3.30 16.78
N GLU A 164 -12.34 -1.98 16.72
CA GLU A 164 -12.54 -1.12 17.90
C GLU A 164 -14.04 -0.90 18.19
N MET A 165 -14.87 -0.71 17.15
CA MET A 165 -16.33 -0.60 17.27
C MET A 165 -16.95 -1.84 17.92
N ASP A 166 -16.41 -3.03 17.66
CA ASP A 166 -16.89 -4.29 18.26
C ASP A 166 -16.64 -4.38 19.77
N LYS A 167 -15.76 -3.53 20.33
CA LYS A 167 -15.55 -3.41 21.78
C LYS A 167 -16.51 -2.41 22.44
N CYS A 168 -17.30 -1.71 21.64
CA CYS A 168 -18.21 -0.69 22.12
C CYS A 168 -19.63 -1.23 22.25
N ILE A 169 -20.35 -0.74 23.26
CA ILE A 169 -21.80 -0.76 23.28
C ILE A 169 -22.33 0.47 22.53
N LEU A 170 -23.57 0.37 22.03
CA LEU A 170 -24.25 1.49 21.38
C LEU A 170 -25.28 2.08 22.34
N LEU A 171 -25.23 3.38 22.53
CA LEU A 171 -26.16 4.10 23.42
C LEU A 171 -26.76 5.29 22.67
N CYS A 172 -28.05 5.61 22.88
CA CYS A 172 -28.58 6.88 22.41
C CYS A 172 -27.95 8.05 23.17
N SER A 173 -28.03 9.26 22.63
CA SER A 173 -27.42 10.46 23.22
C SER A 173 -27.74 10.66 24.71
N ASN A 174 -28.97 10.37 25.13
CA ASN A 174 -29.40 10.53 26.53
C ASN A 174 -28.77 9.47 27.43
N CYS A 175 -28.87 8.18 27.06
CA CYS A 175 -28.27 7.09 27.84
C CYS A 175 -26.75 7.21 27.90
N HIS A 176 -26.11 7.65 26.82
CA HIS A 176 -24.68 7.87 26.77
C HIS A 176 -24.23 9.01 27.71
N SER A 177 -24.96 10.13 27.70
CA SER A 177 -24.67 11.27 28.58
C SER A 177 -24.89 10.91 30.05
N TRP A 178 -25.97 10.21 30.36
CA TRP A 178 -26.26 9.71 31.71
C TRP A 178 -25.17 8.76 32.21
N LEU A 179 -24.70 7.84 31.37
CA LEU A 179 -23.63 6.93 31.74
C LEU A 179 -22.33 7.69 32.07
N HIS A 180 -21.92 8.66 31.24
CA HIS A 180 -20.76 9.48 31.52
C HIS A 180 -20.91 10.37 32.76
N PHE A 181 -22.13 10.81 33.09
CA PHE A 181 -22.40 11.52 34.32
C PHE A 181 -22.16 10.59 35.52
N ASN A 182 -22.78 9.41 35.53
CA ASN A 182 -22.63 8.42 36.61
C ASN A 182 -21.19 7.93 36.79
N GLU A 183 -20.47 7.69 35.70
CA GLU A 183 -19.05 7.29 35.73
C GLU A 183 -18.16 8.34 36.42
N LYS A 184 -18.56 9.62 36.39
CA LYS A 184 -17.82 10.73 37.02
C LYS A 184 -18.26 11.00 38.46
N THR A 185 -19.52 10.74 38.79
CA THR A 185 -20.10 11.07 40.10
C THR A 185 -20.02 9.94 41.13
N ASN A 186 -19.76 8.71 40.70
CA ASN A 186 -19.51 7.57 41.60
C ASN A 186 -18.07 7.61 42.17
N LEU A 187 -17.77 8.66 42.94
CA LEU A 187 -16.69 8.68 43.94
C LEU A 187 -17.13 7.91 45.19
#